data_AF-A0A0S8HRP3-F1
#
_entry.id   AF-A0A0S8HRP3-F1
#
_cell.length_a   1.000
_cell.length_b   1.000
_cell.length_c   1.000
_cell.angle_alpha   90.00
_cell.angle_beta   90.00
_cell.angle_gamma   90.00
#
_symmetry.space_group_name_H-M   'P 1'
#
loop_
_entity.id
_entity.type
_entity.pdbx_description
1 polymer ?
#
loop_
_entity_poly.entity_id
_entity_poly.type
_entity_poly.pdbx_seq_one_letter_code
_entity_poly.pdbx_strand_id
1 'polypeptide(L)'
;MFKNPFNMDERSKYIAYRVCTVMYLITLYALIGIALYRQFVLHQAVEEFEDIAIVITFNSICLLGAILYFGGIPIRKFKLKTIIIIYIVFVVLGFLFTLLKYKVLVDPPLSMSDIFGKLYIIVTICGLLMLLWIISAYLGKQKIEKDLE
;
A
#
# COMPACT_ATOMS: atom_id res chain seq x y z
N MET A 1 5.90 -32.74 -4.40
CA MET A 1 6.41 -32.60 -3.02
C MET A 1 7.56 -31.58 -3.05
N PHE A 2 7.29 -30.31 -2.79
CA PHE A 2 8.34 -29.27 -2.82
C PHE A 2 9.26 -29.48 -1.61
N LYS A 3 10.51 -29.88 -1.87
CA LYS A 3 11.56 -30.01 -0.86
C LYS A 3 11.74 -28.63 -0.19
N ASN A 4 11.56 -28.55 1.13
CA ASN A 4 11.77 -27.33 1.91
C ASN A 4 13.20 -26.81 1.66
N PRO A 5 13.39 -25.63 1.01
CA PRO A 5 14.70 -25.18 0.58
C PRO A 5 15.65 -24.81 1.74
N PHE A 6 15.11 -24.67 2.95
CA PHE A 6 15.88 -24.24 4.12
C PHE A 6 16.14 -25.32 5.17
N ASN A 7 15.56 -26.52 5.08
CA ASN A 7 15.73 -27.60 6.07
C ASN A 7 15.66 -27.13 7.55
N MET A 8 14.89 -26.08 7.83
CA MET A 8 14.75 -25.45 9.14
C MET A 8 13.59 -26.08 9.91
N ASP A 9 13.78 -26.27 11.21
CA ASP A 9 12.73 -26.62 12.16
C ASP A 9 11.61 -25.54 12.18
N GLU A 10 10.38 -25.95 12.46
CA GLU A 10 9.19 -25.08 12.46
C GLU A 10 9.34 -23.89 13.40
N ARG A 11 9.95 -24.11 14.58
CA ARG A 11 10.27 -23.06 15.54
C ARG A 11 11.24 -22.04 14.97
N SER A 12 12.27 -22.51 14.26
CA SER A 12 13.28 -21.65 13.63
C SER A 12 12.69 -20.85 12.47
N LYS A 13 11.78 -21.45 11.69
CA LYS A 13 11.04 -20.73 10.62
C LYS A 13 10.15 -19.63 11.20
N TYR A 14 9.43 -19.90 12.29
CA TYR A 14 8.58 -18.88 12.93
C TYR A 14 9.40 -17.68 13.44
N ILE A 15 10.53 -17.94 14.09
CA ILE A 15 11.44 -16.89 14.56
C ILE A 15 11.98 -16.10 13.36
N ALA A 16 12.43 -16.79 12.30
CA ALA A 16 12.95 -16.14 11.10
C ALA A 16 11.89 -15.24 10.44
N TYR A 17 10.65 -15.71 10.27
CA TYR A 17 9.57 -14.89 9.73
C TYR A 17 9.27 -13.68 10.60
N ARG A 18 9.20 -13.84 11.92
CA ARG A 18 8.98 -12.73 12.85
C ARG A 18 10.07 -11.66 12.73
N VAL A 19 11.33 -12.08 12.69
CA VAL A 19 12.47 -11.17 12.51
C VAL A 19 12.40 -10.49 11.14
N CYS A 20 12.14 -11.23 10.06
CA CYS A 20 12.00 -10.65 8.72
C CYS A 20 10.86 -9.62 8.66
N THR A 21 9.70 -9.89 9.28
CA THR A 21 8.59 -8.93 9.32
C THR A 21 8.97 -7.66 10.09
N VAL A 22 9.61 -7.79 11.26
CA VAL A 22 10.05 -6.63 12.05
C VAL A 22 11.07 -5.81 11.27
N MET A 23 12.09 -6.45 10.69
CA MET A 23 13.11 -5.79 9.87
C MET A 23 12.49 -5.08 8.67
N TYR A 24 11.55 -5.72 7.97
CA TYR A 24 10.85 -5.13 6.85
C TYR A 24 10.03 -3.89 7.26
N LEU A 25 9.31 -3.95 8.39
CA LEU A 25 8.59 -2.79 8.91
C LEU A 25 9.53 -1.64 9.27
N ILE A 26 10.67 -1.93 9.92
CA ILE A 26 11.70 -0.93 10.22
C ILE A 26 12.21 -0.28 8.94
N THR A 27 12.52 -1.07 7.90
CA THR A 27 12.95 -0.54 6.60
C THR A 27 11.88 0.37 5.99
N LEU A 28 10.61 -0.03 6.04
CA LEU A 28 9.52 0.77 5.48
C LEU A 28 9.34 2.10 6.23
N TYR A 29 9.39 2.07 7.57
CA TYR A 29 9.37 3.30 8.38
C TYR A 29 10.59 4.18 8.14
N ALA A 30 11.78 3.60 7.98
CA ALA A 30 13.00 4.35 7.68
C ALA A 30 12.88 5.06 6.32
N LEU A 31 12.39 4.38 5.28
CA LEU A 31 12.17 4.99 3.98
C LEU A 31 11.16 6.14 4.04
N ILE A 32 10.04 5.96 4.75
CA ILE A 32 9.07 7.04 4.98
C ILE A 32 9.73 8.22 5.71
N GLY A 33 10.50 7.95 6.77
CA GLY A 33 11.21 8.97 7.52
C GLY A 33 12.20 9.75 6.65
N ILE A 34 12.96 9.07 5.79
CA ILE A 34 13.88 9.71 4.83
C ILE A 34 13.10 10.58 3.84
N ALA A 35 12.00 10.09 3.28
CA ALA A 35 11.17 10.86 2.35
C ALA A 35 10.58 12.11 3.01
N LEU A 36 10.07 11.99 4.24
CA LEU A 36 9.55 13.12 5.02
C LEU A 36 10.67 14.12 5.35
N TYR A 37 11.85 13.64 5.75
CA TYR A 37 13.00 14.51 6.04
C TYR A 37 13.44 15.30 4.81
N ARG A 38 13.58 14.63 3.66
CA ARG A 38 13.95 15.30 2.39
C ARG A 38 12.92 16.34 1.97
N GLN A 39 11.64 16.01 2.11
CA GLN A 39 10.57 16.91 1.70
C GLN A 39 10.39 18.11 2.64
N PHE A 40 10.44 17.90 3.96
CA PHE A 40 10.09 18.93 4.95
C PHE A 40 11.29 19.65 5.56
N VAL A 41 12.45 19.00 5.67
CA VAL A 41 13.65 19.60 6.27
C VAL A 41 14.61 20.12 5.20
N LEU A 42 14.83 19.34 4.14
CA LEU A 42 15.73 19.74 3.05
C LEU A 42 15.02 20.53 1.94
N HIS A 43 13.68 20.64 2.00
CA HIS A 43 12.85 21.34 1.02
C HIS A 43 13.11 20.91 -0.43
N GLN A 44 13.52 19.66 -0.63
CA GLN A 44 13.78 19.12 -1.96
C GLN A 44 12.46 18.94 -2.72
N ALA A 45 12.49 19.19 -4.03
CA ALA A 45 11.36 18.87 -4.89
C ALA A 45 11.15 17.34 -4.90
N VAL A 46 9.89 16.90 -5.03
CA VAL A 46 9.54 15.45 -5.04
C VAL A 46 10.25 14.70 -6.17
N GLU A 47 10.57 15.40 -7.26
CA GLU A 47 11.34 14.89 -8.41
C GLU A 47 12.76 14.45 -8.01
N GLU A 48 13.35 15.06 -6.98
CA GLU A 48 14.72 14.75 -6.52
C GLU A 48 14.82 13.46 -5.69
N PHE A 49 13.69 12.90 -5.25
CA PHE A 49 13.63 11.65 -4.48
C PHE A 49 12.53 10.72 -5.00
N GLU A 50 12.24 10.81 -6.29
CA GLU A 50 11.24 9.99 -6.97
C GLU A 50 11.55 8.50 -6.84
N ASP A 51 12.83 8.14 -6.87
CA ASP A 51 13.32 6.77 -6.64
C ASP A 51 12.84 6.19 -5.30
N ILE A 52 13.03 6.93 -4.22
CA ILE A 52 12.58 6.54 -2.87
C ILE A 52 11.05 6.47 -2.82
N ALA A 53 10.37 7.44 -3.43
CA ALA A 53 8.91 7.47 -3.48
C ALA A 53 8.34 6.24 -4.22
N ILE A 54 8.95 5.84 -5.33
CA ILE A 54 8.59 4.64 -6.09
C ILE A 54 8.80 3.39 -5.24
N VAL A 55 9.96 3.27 -4.57
CA VAL A 55 10.27 2.12 -3.71
C VAL A 55 9.26 1.99 -2.58
N ILE A 56 8.92 3.08 -1.88
CA ILE A 56 7.90 3.07 -0.82
C ILE A 56 6.54 2.65 -1.37
N THR A 57 6.15 3.21 -2.52
CA THR A 57 4.86 2.95 -3.16
C THR A 57 4.72 1.48 -3.53
N PHE A 58 5.72 0.93 -4.21
CA PHE A 58 5.74 -0.47 -4.63
C PHE A 58 5.68 -1.41 -3.41
N ASN A 59 6.55 -1.18 -2.42
CA ASN A 59 6.57 -1.99 -1.19
C ASN A 59 5.23 -1.93 -0.43
N SER A 60 4.57 -0.77 -0.40
CA SER A 60 3.27 -0.61 0.27
C SER A 60 2.15 -1.36 -0.45
N ILE A 61 2.12 -1.29 -1.79
CA ILE A 61 1.14 -2.02 -2.62
C ILE A 61 1.32 -3.53 -2.45
N CYS A 62 2.57 -4.01 -2.52
CA CYS A 62 2.90 -5.42 -2.35
C CYS A 62 2.60 -5.91 -0.93
N LEU A 63 2.92 -5.12 0.10
CA LEU A 63 2.62 -5.47 1.50
C LEU A 63 1.12 -5.63 1.72
N LEU A 64 0.32 -4.65 1.27
CA LEU A 64 -1.14 -4.72 1.39
C LEU A 64 -1.71 -5.92 0.61
N GLY A 65 -1.23 -6.15 -0.62
CA GLY A 65 -1.60 -7.33 -1.41
C GLY A 65 -1.26 -8.64 -0.71
N ALA A 66 -0.06 -8.75 -0.12
CA ALA A 66 0.38 -9.93 0.61
C ALA A 66 -0.44 -10.17 1.88
N ILE A 67 -0.73 -9.13 2.68
CA ILE A 67 -1.59 -9.25 3.87
C ILE A 67 -2.97 -9.76 3.49
N LEU A 68 -3.54 -9.26 2.40
CA LEU A 68 -4.84 -9.70 1.89
C LEU A 68 -4.80 -11.14 1.36
N TYR A 69 -3.75 -11.51 0.64
CA TYR A 69 -3.59 -12.85 0.08
C TYR A 69 -3.33 -13.91 1.14
N PHE A 70 -2.51 -13.63 2.16
CA PHE A 70 -2.24 -14.59 3.24
C PHE A 70 -3.31 -14.58 4.33
N GLY A 71 -4.40 -13.81 4.17
CA GLY A 71 -5.49 -13.76 5.15
C GLY A 71 -5.10 -13.13 6.48
N GLY A 72 -4.09 -12.27 6.51
CA GLY A 72 -3.69 -11.52 7.71
C GLY A 72 -4.82 -10.64 8.25
N ILE A 73 -5.82 -10.35 7.42
CA ILE A 73 -7.11 -9.80 7.84
C ILE A 73 -8.17 -10.90 7.65
N PRO A 74 -8.92 -11.28 8.71
CA PRO A 74 -9.96 -12.29 8.62
C PRO A 74 -11.18 -11.75 7.85
N ILE A 75 -11.12 -11.76 6.52
CA ILE A 75 -12.21 -11.31 5.65
C ILE A 75 -13.26 -12.42 5.58
N ARG A 76 -14.10 -12.51 6.60
CA ARG A 76 -15.14 -13.55 6.69
C ARG A 76 -16.22 -13.39 5.61
N LYS A 77 -16.52 -12.16 5.17
CA LYS A 77 -17.50 -11.85 4.11
C LYS A 77 -17.11 -10.58 3.33
N PHE A 78 -16.91 -10.67 2.02
CA PHE A 78 -16.81 -9.50 1.14
C PHE A 78 -18.19 -8.88 0.94
N LYS A 79 -18.56 -7.93 1.80
CA LYS A 79 -19.75 -7.12 1.56
C LYS A 79 -19.40 -6.02 0.55
N LEU A 80 -20.12 -5.95 -0.56
CA LEU A 80 -19.95 -4.91 -1.58
C LEU A 80 -19.92 -3.50 -0.96
N LYS A 81 -20.79 -3.26 0.03
CA LYS A 81 -20.84 -1.99 0.79
C LYS A 81 -19.48 -1.64 1.43
N THR A 82 -18.78 -2.61 2.01
CA THR A 82 -17.49 -2.39 2.67
C THR A 82 -16.40 -2.05 1.66
N ILE A 83 -16.37 -2.73 0.50
CA ILE A 83 -15.42 -2.44 -0.58
C ILE A 83 -15.62 -1.00 -1.10
N ILE A 84 -16.88 -0.61 -1.32
CA ILE A 84 -17.24 0.74 -1.77
C ILE A 84 -16.82 1.78 -0.72
N ILE A 85 -17.06 1.53 0.56
CA ILE A 85 -16.63 2.45 1.64
C ILE A 85 -15.11 2.61 1.65
N ILE A 86 -14.35 1.50 1.57
CA ILE A 86 -12.88 1.55 1.53
C ILE A 86 -12.40 2.38 0.34
N TYR A 87 -12.97 2.13 -0.84
CA TYR A 87 -12.64 2.88 -2.06
C TYR A 87 -12.91 4.39 -1.89
N ILE A 88 -14.09 4.76 -1.39
CA ILE A 88 -14.43 6.18 -1.16
C ILE A 88 -13.44 6.81 -0.18
N VAL A 89 -13.10 6.13 0.91
CA VAL A 89 -12.12 6.62 1.89
C VAL A 89 -10.76 6.86 1.23
N PHE A 90 -10.26 5.93 0.41
CA PHE A 90 -9.00 6.11 -0.32
C PHE A 90 -9.04 7.30 -1.29
N VAL A 91 -10.12 7.45 -2.06
CA VAL A 91 -10.28 8.58 -3.00
C VAL A 91 -10.31 9.91 -2.24
N VAL A 92 -11.08 9.98 -1.14
CA VAL A 92 -11.18 11.20 -0.32
C VAL A 92 -9.82 11.54 0.32
N LEU A 93 -9.12 10.56 0.88
CA LEU A 93 -7.78 10.77 1.45
C LEU A 93 -6.77 11.21 0.38
N GLY A 94 -6.75 10.56 -0.79
CA GLY A 94 -5.88 10.92 -1.89
C GLY A 94 -6.16 12.33 -2.42
N PHE A 95 -7.44 12.70 -2.49
CA PHE A 95 -7.87 14.04 -2.89
C PHE A 95 -7.47 15.10 -1.85
N LEU A 96 -7.73 14.85 -0.56
CA LEU A 96 -7.31 15.74 0.53
C LEU A 96 -5.80 15.94 0.55
N PHE A 97 -5.03 14.86 0.39
CA PHE A 97 -3.57 14.92 0.32
C PHE A 97 -3.09 15.75 -0.87
N THR A 98 -3.73 15.57 -2.02
CA THR A 98 -3.42 16.34 -3.24
C THR A 98 -3.73 17.83 -3.03
N LEU A 99 -4.88 18.17 -2.48
CA LEU A 99 -5.21 19.56 -2.16
C LEU A 99 -4.21 20.17 -1.18
N LEU A 100 -3.84 19.45 -0.13
CA LEU A 100 -2.85 19.90 0.84
C LEU A 100 -1.50 20.14 0.16
N LYS A 101 -1.03 19.21 -0.68
CA LYS A 101 0.21 19.35 -1.44
C LYS A 101 0.20 20.61 -2.31
N TYR A 102 -0.80 20.77 -3.17
CA TYR A 102 -0.78 21.86 -4.15
C TYR A 102 -1.18 23.22 -3.55
N LYS A 103 -1.99 23.27 -2.49
CA LYS A 103 -2.41 24.52 -1.85
C LYS A 103 -1.43 25.03 -0.80
N VAL A 104 -0.74 24.15 -0.08
CA VAL A 104 0.10 24.53 1.07
C VAL A 104 1.59 24.50 0.72
N LEU A 105 2.01 23.63 -0.21
CA LEU A 105 3.45 23.35 -0.41
C LEU A 105 4.04 23.85 -1.75
N VAL A 106 3.21 24.15 -2.76
CA VAL A 106 3.72 24.41 -4.13
C VAL A 106 3.27 25.78 -4.68
N ASP A 107 2.34 26.48 -4.02
CA ASP A 107 1.88 27.83 -4.37
C ASP A 107 1.38 28.13 -5.83
N PRO A 108 0.89 27.20 -6.67
CA PRO A 108 0.28 27.62 -7.95
C PRO A 108 -1.21 27.95 -7.75
N PRO A 109 -1.78 28.91 -8.51
CA PRO A 109 -3.22 29.09 -8.53
C PRO A 109 -3.88 27.86 -9.17
N LEU A 110 -4.53 27.03 -8.34
CA LEU A 110 -5.26 25.85 -8.79
C LEU A 110 -6.52 26.27 -9.57
N SER A 111 -6.49 26.11 -10.89
CA SER A 111 -7.71 26.19 -11.71
C SER A 111 -8.64 25.03 -11.38
N MET A 112 -9.95 25.26 -11.48
CA MET A 112 -10.96 24.20 -11.33
C MET A 112 -10.73 23.04 -12.30
N SER A 113 -10.26 23.32 -13.54
CA SER A 113 -9.91 22.30 -14.52
C SER A 113 -8.82 21.35 -14.02
N ASP A 114 -7.82 21.89 -13.34
CA ASP A 114 -6.66 21.13 -12.88
C ASP A 114 -7.01 20.27 -11.68
N ILE A 115 -7.91 20.76 -10.81
CA ILE A 115 -8.45 19.99 -9.69
C ILE A 115 -9.22 18.77 -10.21
N PHE A 116 -10.09 18.95 -11.22
CA PHE A 116 -10.83 17.83 -11.82
C PHE A 116 -9.90 16.84 -12.53
N GLY A 117 -8.89 17.32 -13.25
CA GLY A 117 -7.88 16.46 -13.86
C GLY A 117 -7.13 15.61 -12.82
N LYS A 118 -6.70 16.21 -11.71
CA LYS A 118 -6.04 15.48 -10.62
C LYS A 118 -6.99 14.51 -9.92
N LEU A 119 -8.26 14.87 -9.72
CA LEU A 119 -9.28 13.98 -9.16
C LEU A 119 -9.48 12.75 -10.03
N TYR A 120 -9.55 12.90 -11.35
CA TYR A 120 -9.67 11.79 -12.29
C TYR A 120 -8.50 10.81 -12.17
N ILE A 121 -7.27 11.32 -12.08
CA ILE A 121 -6.07 10.51 -11.87
C ILE A 121 -6.16 9.71 -10.56
N ILE A 122 -6.55 10.36 -9.46
CA ILE A 122 -6.70 9.71 -8.14
C ILE A 122 -7.75 8.61 -8.20
N VAL A 123 -8.93 8.89 -8.77
CA VAL A 123 -10.02 7.93 -8.96
C VAL A 123 -9.53 6.71 -9.74
N THR A 124 -8.84 6.90 -10.86
CA THR A 124 -8.33 5.80 -11.69
C THR A 124 -7.28 4.97 -10.97
N ILE A 125 -6.30 5.60 -10.31
CA ILE A 125 -5.24 4.88 -9.57
C ILE A 125 -5.84 4.10 -8.40
N CYS A 126 -6.71 4.72 -7.59
CA CYS A 126 -7.39 4.05 -6.48
C CYS A 126 -8.24 2.87 -6.97
N GLY A 127 -8.90 3.02 -8.13
CA GLY A 127 -9.70 1.96 -8.74
C GLY A 127 -8.85 0.74 -9.14
N LEU A 128 -7.72 0.98 -9.80
CA LEU A 128 -6.77 -0.07 -10.19
C LEU A 128 -6.17 -0.79 -8.97
N LEU A 129 -5.76 -0.05 -7.95
CA LEU A 129 -5.22 -0.62 -6.70
C LEU A 129 -6.26 -1.48 -5.99
N MET A 130 -7.50 -0.99 -5.89
CA MET A 130 -8.60 -1.75 -5.29
C MET A 130 -8.87 -3.04 -6.06
N LEU A 131 -8.86 -3.01 -7.39
CA LEU A 131 -9.04 -4.20 -8.21
C LEU A 131 -7.94 -5.25 -7.94
N LEU A 132 -6.67 -4.82 -7.90
CA LEU A 132 -5.53 -5.69 -7.59
C LEU A 132 -5.67 -6.33 -6.20
N TRP A 133 -6.08 -5.54 -5.21
CA TRP A 133 -6.27 -6.01 -3.84
C TRP A 133 -7.48 -6.94 -3.69
N ILE A 134 -8.59 -6.68 -4.40
CA ILE A 134 -9.75 -7.59 -4.43
C ILE A 134 -9.35 -8.94 -5.00
N ILE A 135 -8.60 -8.97 -6.11
CA ILE A 135 -8.09 -10.22 -6.70
C ILE A 135 -7.19 -10.95 -5.70
N SER A 136 -6.25 -10.24 -5.09
CA SER A 136 -5.34 -10.82 -4.09
C SER A 136 -6.09 -11.43 -2.91
N ALA A 137 -7.09 -10.72 -2.40
CA ALA A 137 -7.89 -11.17 -1.27
C ALA A 137 -8.81 -12.35 -1.64
N TYR A 138 -9.34 -12.39 -2.86
CA TYR A 138 -10.13 -13.51 -3.37
C TYR A 138 -9.29 -14.78 -3.53
N LEU A 139 -8.11 -14.66 -4.16
CA LEU A 139 -7.17 -15.78 -4.30
C LEU A 139 -6.68 -16.28 -2.93
N GLY A 140 -6.44 -15.37 -2.00
CA GLY A 140 -6.08 -15.69 -0.63
C GLY A 140 -7.14 -16.51 0.10
N LYS A 141 -8.40 -16.09 -0.04
CA LYS A 141 -9.54 -16.84 0.50
C LYS A 141 -9.61 -18.26 -0.09
N GLN A 142 -9.52 -18.41 -1.41
CA GLN A 142 -9.54 -19.73 -2.05
C GLN A 142 -8.42 -20.64 -1.57
N LYS A 143 -7.22 -20.08 -1.34
CA LYS A 143 -6.09 -20.84 -0.82
C LYS A 143 -6.38 -21.35 0.59
N ILE A 144 -6.87 -20.49 1.48
CA ILE A 144 -7.18 -20.85 2.87
C ILE A 144 -8.29 -21.90 2.92
N GLU A 145 -9.32 -21.81 2.07
CA GLU A 145 -10.37 -22.83 1.97
C GLU A 145 -9.80 -24.18 1.54
N LYS A 146 -8.88 -24.22 0.56
CA LYS A 146 -8.20 -25.45 0.12
C LYS A 146 -7.25 -26.04 1.16
N ASP A 147 -6.62 -25.23 2.00
CA ASP A 147 -5.71 -25.69 3.05
C ASP A 147 -6.48 -26.26 4.26
N LEU A 148 -7.80 -26.00 4.37
CA LEU A 148 -8.68 -26.46 5.44
C LEU A 148 -9.48 -27.73 5.09
N GLU A 149 -9.59 -28.08 3.79
CA GLU A 149 -10.20 -29.31 3.28
C GLU A 149 -9.18 -30.47 3.21
#